data_AF-M5WXA1-F1
#
_entry.id   AF-M5WXA1-F1
#
_cell.length_a   1.000
_cell.length_b   1.000
_cell.length_c   1.000
_cell.angle_alpha   90.00
_cell.angle_beta   90.00
_cell.angle_gamma   90.00
#
_symmetry.space_group_name_H-M   'P 1'
#
loop_
_entity.id
_entity.type
_entity.pdbx_description
1 polymer ?
#
loop_
_entity_poly.entity_id
_entity_poly.type
_entity_poly.pdbx_seq_one_letter_code
_entity_poly.pdbx_strand_id
1 'polypeptide(L)' 'MVVIAKGNYLAGAVKFQGPCKAPVSVRVKGTLQALAEPEKLKSQDGWVVFQNIDGLTVSGGGTFDGQGSIA' A
#
# COMPACT_ATOMS: atom_id res chain seq x y z
N MET A 1 7.13 11.26 -6.72
CA MET A 1 5.68 11.10 -6.51
C MET A 1 5.24 9.80 -7.17
N VAL A 2 4.50 8.95 -6.47
CA VAL A 2 3.92 7.70 -6.98
C VAL A 2 2.40 7.89 -7.11
N VAL A 3 1.79 7.42 -8.19
CA VAL A 3 0.34 7.51 -8.42
C VAL A 3 -0.22 6.12 -8.71
N ILE A 4 -1.16 5.68 -7.87
CA ILE A 4 -2.02 4.55 -8.16
C ILE A 4 -3.26 5.12 -8.84
N ALA A 5 -3.34 4.92 -10.15
CA ALA A 5 -4.43 5.47 -10.96
C ALA A 5 -5.78 4.85 -10.59
N LYS A 6 -6.87 5.36 -11.18
CA LYS A 6 -8.18 4.73 -11.01
C LYS A 6 -8.16 3.33 -11.63
N GLY A 7 -8.69 2.35 -10.91
CA GLY A 7 -8.71 0.95 -11.30
C GLY A 7 -8.63 0.04 -10.08
N ASN A 8 -8.85 -1.26 -10.27
CA ASN A 8 -8.67 -2.26 -9.23
C ASN A 8 -7.38 -3.03 -9.51
N TYR A 9 -6.47 -3.02 -8.54
CA TYR A 9 -5.17 -3.66 -8.63
C TYR A 9 -5.06 -4.72 -7.56
N LEU A 10 -4.87 -5.98 -7.96
CA LEU A 10 -4.45 -7.02 -7.03
C LEU A 10 -3.01 -6.74 -6.59
N ALA A 11 -2.79 -6.67 -5.28
CA ALA A 11 -1.48 -6.44 -4.72
C ALA A 11 -1.18 -7.49 -3.64
N GLY A 12 -0.02 -8.13 -3.80
CA GLY A 12 0.58 -8.94 -2.75
C GLY A 12 1.23 -8.05 -1.68
N ALA A 13 2.11 -8.64 -0.87
CA ALA A 13 2.90 -7.88 0.07
C ALA A 13 3.79 -6.85 -0.67
N VAL A 14 3.62 -5.56 -0.36
CA VAL A 14 4.40 -4.46 -0.91
C VAL A 14 5.00 -3.63 0.23
N LYS A 15 6.30 -3.36 0.12
CA LYS A 15 7.04 -2.53 1.06
C LYS A 15 7.67 -1.34 0.33
N PHE A 16 7.24 -0.14 0.68
CA PHE A 16 7.90 1.11 0.33
C PHE A 16 8.95 1.40 1.41
N GLN A 17 10.22 1.33 1.04
CA GLN A 17 11.32 1.39 1.99
C GLN A 17 12.22 2.61 1.73
N GLY A 18 12.50 3.36 2.78
CA GLY A 18 13.54 4.39 2.81
C GLY A 18 14.87 3.89 3.37
N PRO A 19 15.83 4.78 3.67
CA PRO A 19 15.65 6.24 3.66
C PRO A 19 15.52 6.83 2.25
N CYS A 20 14.66 7.84 2.12
CA CYS A 20 14.50 8.60 0.87
C CYS A 20 15.28 9.92 0.96
N LYS A 21 15.89 10.36 -0.15
CA LYS A 21 16.68 11.61 -0.19
C LYS A 21 15.84 12.89 -0.11
N ALA A 22 14.53 12.78 -0.27
CA ALA A 22 13.58 13.89 -0.26
C ALA A 22 12.18 13.37 0.15
N PRO A 23 11.26 14.25 0.57
CA PRO A 23 9.88 13.89 0.86
C PRO A 23 9.21 13.15 -0.30
N VAL A 24 8.45 12.11 0.02
CA VAL A 24 7.78 11.25 -0.97
C VAL A 24 6.27 11.37 -0.82
N SER A 25 5.59 11.61 -1.94
CA SER A 25 4.13 11.59 -1.99
C SER A 25 3.62 10.39 -2.78
N VAL A 26 2.67 9.65 -2.20
CA VAL A 26 1.92 8.55 -2.82
C VAL A 26 0.46 8.97 -2.93
N ARG A 27 -0.06 9.02 -4.16
CA ARG A 27 -1.44 9.41 -4.44
C ARG A 27 -2.26 8.21 -4.91
N VAL A 28 -3.22 7.79 -4.10
CA VAL A 28 -4.09 6.64 -4.36
C VAL A 28 -5.44 7.12 -4.89
N LYS A 29 -5.74 6.80 -6.15
CA LYS A 29 -7.03 7.11 -6.80
C LYS A 29 -7.88 5.87 -7.09
N GLY A 30 -7.27 4.69 -7.16
CA GLY A 30 -7.94 3.41 -7.37
C GLY A 30 -7.99 2.56 -6.11
N THR A 31 -8.30 1.28 -6.28
CA THR A 31 -8.35 0.28 -5.21
C THR A 31 -7.14 -0.63 -5.31
N LEU A 32 -6.34 -0.67 -4.25
CA LEU A 32 -5.41 -1.78 -4.02
C LEU A 32 -6.19 -2.85 -3.27
N GLN A 33 -6.33 -4.03 -3.86
CA GLN A 33 -6.99 -5.18 -3.25
C GLN A 33 -5.94 -6.23 -2.90
N ALA A 34 -5.89 -6.63 -1.64
CA ALA A 34 -4.98 -7.65 -1.15
C ALA A 34 -5.24 -8.99 -1.85
N LEU A 35 -4.27 -9.90 -1.88
CA LEU A 35 -4.53 -11.28 -2.31
C LEU A 35 -5.49 -11.98 -1.34
N ALA A 36 -6.38 -12.82 -1.86
CA ALA A 36 -7.32 -13.59 -1.03
C ALA A 36 -6.65 -14.69 -0.19
N GLU A 37 -5.36 -14.96 -0.44
CA GLU A 37 -4.56 -15.98 0.25
C GLU A 37 -3.65 -15.29 1.28
N PRO A 38 -4.00 -15.27 2.59
CA PRO A 38 -3.22 -14.55 3.62
C PRO A 38 -1.77 -15.05 3.73
N GLU A 39 -1.54 -16.33 3.42
CA GLU A 39 -0.23 -16.95 3.28
C GLU A 39 0.71 -16.18 2.34
N LYS A 40 0.16 -15.60 1.26
CA LYS A 40 0.91 -14.81 0.25
C LYS A 40 1.06 -13.34 0.65
N LEU A 41 0.41 -12.92 1.74
CA LEU A 41 0.49 -11.57 2.30
C LEU A 41 1.42 -11.51 3.53
N LYS A 42 2.07 -12.64 3.87
CA LYS A 42 2.99 -12.74 5.01
C LYS A 42 4.08 -11.68 4.92
N SER A 43 3.93 -10.70 5.79
CA SER A 43 4.80 -9.54 6.00
C SER A 43 4.69 -9.21 7.48
N GLN A 44 5.78 -8.81 8.11
CA GLN A 44 5.84 -8.61 9.57
C GLN A 44 4.79 -7.58 10.06
N ASP A 45 4.45 -6.59 9.23
CA ASP A 45 3.71 -5.39 9.66
C ASP A 45 2.46 -5.10 8.82
N GLY A 46 2.02 -6.06 7.99
CA GLY A 46 0.86 -5.92 7.09
C GLY A 46 1.23 -5.97 5.60
N TRP A 47 0.24 -5.94 4.72
CA TRP A 47 0.44 -6.22 3.29
C TRP A 47 0.86 -5.00 2.45
N VAL A 48 0.60 -3.77 2.92
CA VAL A 48 1.19 -2.53 2.38
C VAL A 48 1.95 -1.84 3.50
N VAL A 49 3.28 -1.75 3.38
CA VAL A 49 4.14 -1.20 4.43
C VAL A 49 4.90 -0.01 3.90
N PHE A 50 4.90 1.10 4.66
CA PHE A 50 5.79 2.23 4.45
C PHE A 50 6.80 2.27 5.60
N GLN A 51 8.07 2.04 5.31
CA GLN A 51 9.10 1.82 6.33
C GLN A 51 10.28 2.80 6.17
N ASN A 52 10.67 3.45 7.26
CA ASN A 52 11.83 4.35 7.33
C ASN A 52 11.82 5.49 6.29
N ILE A 53 10.64 6.08 6.03
CA ILE A 53 10.49 7.19 5.09
C ILE A 53 10.21 8.48 5.85
N ASP A 54 11.16 9.40 5.83
CA ASP A 54 10.96 10.76 6.33
C ASP A 54 10.20 11.62 5.31
N GLY A 55 9.17 12.35 5.77
CA GLY A 55 8.37 13.22 4.90
C GLY A 55 7.44 12.46 3.94
N LEU A 56 6.91 11.30 4.34
CA LEU A 56 5.90 10.58 3.57
C LEU A 56 4.54 11.31 3.62
N THR A 57 3.92 11.49 2.45
CA THR A 57 2.51 11.90 2.31
C THR A 57 1.75 10.84 1.54
N VAL A 58 0.75 10.21 2.15
CA VAL A 58 -0.22 9.36 1.45
C VAL A 58 -1.53 10.13 1.32
N SER A 59 -2.03 10.27 0.10
CA SER A 59 -3.19 11.12 -0.21
C SER A 59 -4.03 10.56 -1.34
N GLY A 60 -5.20 11.14 -1.58
CA GLY A 60 -6.13 10.72 -2.63
C GLY A 60 -7.48 10.28 -2.05
N GLY A 61 -8.27 9.59 -2.87
CA GLY A 61 -9.62 9.12 -2.52
C GLY A 61 -9.86 7.67 -2.92
N GLY A 62 -8.78 6.91 -3.13
CA GLY A 62 -8.83 5.48 -3.41
C GLY A 62 -8.95 4.63 -2.14
N THR A 63 -8.77 3.32 -2.30
CA THR A 63 -9.07 2.33 -1.25
C THR A 63 -7.93 1.32 -1.10
N PHE A 64 -7.63 0.94 0.14
CA PHE A 64 -6.84 -0.24 0.47
C PHE A 64 -7.80 -1.31 0.99
N ASP A 65 -8.12 -2.29 0.15
CA ASP A 65 -9.01 -3.40 0.49
C ASP A 65 -8.17 -4.59 0.96
N GLY A 66 -8.19 -4.84 2.27
CA GLY A 66 -7.42 -5.90 2.91
C GLY A 66 -8.03 -7.30 2.82
N GLN A 67 -9.26 -7.45 2.29
CA GLN A 67 -9.98 -8.73 2.21
C GLN A 67 -9.99 -9.57 3.51
N GLY A 68 -9.89 -8.94 4.69
CA GLY A 68 -9.98 -9.65 5.96
C GLY A 68 -11.41 -10.12 6.24
N SER A 69 -11.58 -11.33 6.78
CA SER A 69 -12.88 -11.78 7.27
C SER A 69 -13.21 -11.08 8.59
N ILE A 70 -14.46 -10.63 8.75
CA ILE A 70 -15.00 -10.28 10.07
C ILE A 70 -15.17 -11.61 10.82
N ALA A 71 -14.43 -11.79 11.91
CA ALA A 71 -14.67 -12.88 12.87
C ALA A 71 -15.90 -12.55 13.73
#